data_AF-A0A8T3PYM2-F1
#
_entry.id   AF-A0A8T3PYM2-F1
#
_cell.length_a   1.000
_cell.length_b   1.000
_cell.length_c   1.000
_cell.angle_alpha   90.00
_cell.angle_beta   90.00
_cell.angle_gamma   90.00
#
_symmetry.space_group_name_H-M   'P 1'
#
loop_
_entity.id
_entity.type
_entity.pdbx_description
1 polymer ?
#
loop_
_entity_poly.entity_id
_entity_poly.type
_entity_poly.pdbx_seq_one_letter_code
_entity_poly.pdbx_strand_id
1 'polypeptide(L)'
;MTERISIRQFHEADGVEDWRVLSDGACAYFRTGSFEAGARLVQAISGLDGLDDQRPAVDVRHDGVTVRLLTRTDDYWGMSKRDIELARQISAVAREQGVPADPSAVQNLLVIPGARVTAEVMPFWRAILGYEPRSDSPDEDLVDPRGLGPGFWFEPMDEPRADGLGAIHVAVWVPSEQAEARVAAALAAGGRLVRDDHAPAWWTLADAAGNEADVATTMGRD
;
A
#
# COMPACT_ATOMS: atom_id res chain seq x y z
N MET A 1 5.28 2.30 -25.00
CA MET A 1 5.07 3.41 -24.05
C MET A 1 4.08 2.93 -23.02
N THR A 2 4.40 3.06 -21.73
CA THR A 2 3.46 2.69 -20.67
C THR A 2 2.44 3.81 -20.53
N GLU A 3 1.17 3.55 -20.85
CA GLU A 3 0.09 4.52 -20.64
C GLU A 3 -0.22 4.61 -19.15
N ARG A 4 0.45 5.55 -18.48
CA ARG A 4 0.26 5.92 -17.08
C ARG A 4 -1.20 6.33 -16.86
N ILE A 5 -1.78 5.93 -15.73
CA ILE A 5 -3.13 6.30 -15.32
C ILE A 5 -3.12 6.81 -13.88
N SER A 6 -4.08 7.66 -13.54
CA SER A 6 -4.26 8.10 -12.15
C SER A 6 -4.97 7.03 -11.30
N ILE A 7 -4.98 7.22 -9.99
CA ILE A 7 -5.72 6.36 -9.05
C ILE A 7 -7.22 6.39 -9.39
N ARG A 8 -7.76 7.58 -9.65
CA ARG A 8 -9.16 7.75 -10.08
C ARG A 8 -9.46 6.94 -11.35
N GLN A 9 -8.60 7.05 -12.37
CA GLN A 9 -8.79 6.31 -13.62
C GLN A 9 -8.74 4.80 -13.43
N PHE A 10 -7.97 4.28 -12.48
CA PHE A 10 -7.99 2.86 -12.13
C PHE A 10 -9.34 2.46 -11.51
N HIS A 11 -9.83 3.21 -10.51
CA HIS A 11 -11.10 2.89 -9.84
C HIS A 11 -12.34 3.10 -10.72
N GLU A 12 -12.27 4.00 -11.71
CA GLU A 12 -13.35 4.22 -12.69
C GLU A 12 -13.39 3.16 -13.81
N ALA A 13 -12.38 2.29 -13.90
CA ALA A 13 -12.36 1.25 -14.92
C ALA A 13 -13.28 0.07 -14.56
N ASP A 14 -14.11 -0.38 -15.51
CA ASP A 14 -14.96 -1.56 -15.31
C ASP A 14 -14.13 -2.82 -15.02
N GLY A 15 -14.61 -3.72 -14.16
CA GLY A 15 -14.00 -5.04 -13.94
C GLY A 15 -12.80 -5.05 -12.98
N VAL A 16 -12.58 -3.98 -12.22
CA VAL A 16 -11.57 -3.91 -11.14
C VAL A 16 -12.18 -3.75 -9.75
N GLU A 17 -13.45 -4.12 -9.57
CA GLU A 17 -14.21 -3.89 -8.33
C GLU A 17 -13.62 -4.64 -7.11
N ASP A 18 -12.88 -5.73 -7.37
CA ASP A 18 -12.17 -6.53 -6.37
C ASP A 18 -10.93 -5.82 -5.79
N TRP A 19 -10.50 -4.71 -6.39
CA TRP A 19 -9.20 -4.08 -6.15
C TRP A 19 -9.31 -2.75 -5.42
N ARG A 20 -8.34 -2.44 -4.57
CA ARG A 20 -8.16 -1.12 -3.95
C ARG A 20 -6.74 -0.63 -4.14
N VAL A 21 -6.60 0.64 -4.51
CA VAL A 21 -5.27 1.24 -4.63
C VAL A 21 -4.88 1.74 -3.25
N LEU A 22 -3.69 1.35 -2.79
CA LEU A 22 -3.05 1.79 -1.56
C LEU A 22 -1.72 2.50 -1.92
N SER A 23 -0.87 2.82 -0.94
CA SER A 23 0.39 3.54 -1.22
C SER A 23 1.38 2.83 -2.15
N ASP A 24 1.28 1.49 -2.25
CA ASP A 24 2.21 0.66 -3.02
C ASP A 24 1.55 -0.05 -4.21
N GLY A 25 0.35 0.37 -4.61
CA GLY A 25 -0.33 -0.08 -5.83
C GLY A 25 -1.74 -0.64 -5.63
N ALA A 26 -2.28 -1.21 -6.70
CA ALA A 26 -3.58 -1.88 -6.65
C ALA A 26 -3.44 -3.25 -5.98
N CYS A 27 -4.19 -3.45 -4.92
CA CYS A 27 -4.19 -4.67 -4.12
C CYS A 27 -5.55 -5.36 -4.18
N ALA A 28 -5.54 -6.69 -4.28
CA ALA A 28 -6.71 -7.54 -4.10
C ALA A 28 -6.37 -8.69 -3.16
N TYR A 29 -7.32 -9.06 -2.31
CA TYR A 29 -7.23 -10.24 -1.45
C TYR A 29 -8.34 -11.22 -1.83
N PHE A 30 -7.95 -12.47 -2.08
CA PHE A 30 -8.84 -13.56 -2.46
C PHE A 30 -8.91 -14.59 -1.32
N ARG A 31 -10.11 -14.83 -0.78
CA ARG A 31 -10.34 -15.73 0.36
C ARG A 31 -10.43 -17.18 -0.11
N THR A 32 -9.30 -17.87 -0.11
CA THR A 32 -9.19 -19.24 -0.62
C THR A 32 -9.59 -20.29 0.42
N GLY A 33 -9.56 -19.93 1.71
CA GLY A 33 -9.95 -20.80 2.83
C GLY A 33 -9.01 -22.00 3.09
N SER A 34 -8.01 -22.22 2.24
CA SER A 34 -6.98 -23.24 2.41
C SER A 34 -5.74 -22.92 1.55
N PHE A 35 -4.58 -23.40 2.01
CA PHE A 35 -3.33 -23.23 1.28
C PHE A 35 -3.37 -23.95 -0.08
N GLU A 36 -4.04 -25.10 -0.16
CA GLU A 36 -4.23 -25.85 -1.40
C GLU A 36 -5.02 -25.07 -2.45
N ALA A 37 -6.12 -24.42 -2.05
CA ALA A 37 -6.88 -23.54 -2.92
C ALA A 37 -6.07 -22.29 -3.31
N GLY A 38 -5.26 -21.75 -2.39
CA GLY A 38 -4.34 -20.65 -2.70
C GLY A 38 -3.30 -21.04 -3.75
N ALA A 39 -2.67 -22.20 -3.61
CA ALA A 39 -1.72 -22.71 -4.59
C ALA A 39 -2.35 -22.91 -5.98
N ARG A 40 -3.60 -23.43 -6.05
CA ARG A 40 -4.35 -23.55 -7.32
C ARG A 40 -4.65 -22.19 -7.95
N LEU A 41 -5.03 -21.20 -7.15
CA LEU A 41 -5.28 -19.85 -7.65
C LEU A 41 -3.99 -19.25 -8.23
N VAL A 42 -2.87 -19.34 -7.49
CA VAL A 42 -1.58 -18.84 -7.98
C VAL A 42 -1.11 -19.58 -9.23
N GLN A 43 -1.33 -20.90 -9.33
CA GLN A 43 -1.04 -21.65 -10.53
C GLN A 43 -1.83 -21.11 -11.73
N ALA A 44 -3.12 -20.82 -11.57
CA ALA A 44 -3.92 -20.28 -12.65
C ALA A 44 -3.52 -18.83 -13.00
N ILE A 45 -3.22 -17.99 -12.00
CA ILE A 45 -2.66 -16.65 -12.23
C ILE A 45 -1.38 -16.78 -13.05
N SER A 46 -0.48 -17.72 -12.73
CA SER A 46 0.81 -17.91 -13.42
C SER A 46 0.71 -18.20 -14.93
N GLY A 47 -0.48 -18.57 -15.42
CA GLY A 47 -0.75 -18.77 -16.84
C GLY A 47 -1.26 -17.54 -17.60
N LEU A 48 -1.41 -16.39 -16.93
CA LEU A 48 -1.93 -15.16 -17.54
C LEU A 48 -0.90 -14.43 -18.39
N ASP A 49 -1.38 -13.81 -19.48
CA ASP A 49 -0.55 -13.03 -20.38
C ASP A 49 -0.06 -11.72 -19.71
N GLY A 50 1.19 -11.33 -19.98
CA GLY A 50 1.77 -10.09 -19.48
C GLY A 50 2.27 -10.13 -18.03
N LEU A 51 2.21 -11.28 -17.35
CA LEU A 51 2.72 -11.44 -15.99
C LEU A 51 4.20 -11.07 -15.83
N ASP A 52 5.05 -11.52 -16.76
CA ASP A 52 6.50 -11.29 -16.68
C ASP A 52 6.87 -9.82 -16.87
N ASP A 53 6.05 -9.08 -17.62
CA ASP A 53 6.21 -7.64 -17.83
C ASP A 53 5.77 -6.86 -16.58
N GLN A 54 4.64 -7.25 -15.96
CA GLN A 54 4.06 -6.53 -14.83
C GLN A 54 4.59 -6.97 -13.47
N ARG A 55 5.18 -8.17 -13.39
CA ARG A 55 5.81 -8.76 -12.20
C ARG A 55 5.00 -8.51 -10.92
N PRO A 56 3.74 -8.99 -10.85
CA PRO A 56 2.91 -8.77 -9.68
C PRO A 56 3.54 -9.40 -8.43
N ALA A 57 3.35 -8.75 -7.28
CA ALA A 57 3.69 -9.36 -6.01
C ALA A 57 2.51 -10.23 -5.55
N VAL A 58 2.80 -11.49 -5.22
CA VAL A 58 1.80 -12.47 -4.78
C VAL A 58 2.24 -13.06 -3.44
N ASP A 59 1.43 -12.86 -2.40
CA ASP A 59 1.62 -13.44 -1.07
C ASP A 59 0.55 -14.51 -0.84
N VAL A 60 0.99 -15.74 -0.57
CA VAL A 60 0.11 -16.89 -0.31
C VAL A 60 0.16 -17.23 1.17
N ARG A 61 -1.00 -17.16 1.82
CA ARG A 61 -1.20 -17.57 3.21
C ARG A 61 -2.16 -18.75 3.28
N HIS A 62 -2.37 -19.25 4.49
CA HIS A 62 -3.20 -20.42 4.72
C HIS A 62 -4.64 -20.22 4.20
N ASP A 63 -5.20 -19.02 4.30
CA ASP A 63 -6.61 -18.74 4.05
C ASP A 63 -6.86 -17.77 2.89
N GLY A 64 -5.82 -17.26 2.24
CA GLY A 64 -5.98 -16.41 1.08
C GLY A 64 -4.71 -16.08 0.31
N VAL A 65 -4.93 -15.39 -0.80
CA VAL A 65 -3.90 -14.90 -1.72
C VAL A 65 -4.07 -13.40 -1.85
N THR A 66 -3.02 -12.65 -1.53
CA THR A 66 -2.95 -11.21 -1.78
C THR A 66 -2.14 -10.96 -3.03
N VAL A 67 -2.69 -10.21 -3.97
CA VAL A 67 -2.00 -9.78 -5.19
C VAL A 67 -1.86 -8.27 -5.17
N ARG A 68 -0.68 -7.77 -5.53
CA ARG A 68 -0.40 -6.35 -5.71
C ARG A 68 0.17 -6.08 -7.10
N LEU A 69 -0.45 -5.13 -7.78
CA LEU A 69 -0.08 -4.67 -9.12
C LEU A 69 0.43 -3.24 -9.07
N LEU A 70 1.56 -3.01 -9.73
CA LEU A 70 2.17 -1.69 -9.83
C LEU A 70 3.20 -1.69 -10.96
N THR A 71 3.07 -0.75 -11.88
CA THR A 71 4.06 -0.56 -12.93
C THR A 71 5.31 0.13 -12.39
N ARG A 72 6.47 -0.51 -12.60
CA ARG A 72 7.78 0.00 -12.19
C ARG A 72 8.71 0.16 -13.39
N THR A 73 9.18 1.38 -13.63
CA THR A 73 10.25 1.72 -14.59
C THR A 73 11.30 2.60 -13.90
N ASP A 74 12.38 2.93 -14.62
CA ASP A 74 13.48 3.74 -14.09
C ASP A 74 13.05 5.15 -13.62
N ASP A 75 11.90 5.64 -14.08
CA ASP A 75 11.38 6.99 -13.82
C ASP A 75 9.90 6.99 -13.38
N TYR A 76 9.32 5.82 -13.12
CA TYR A 76 7.89 5.71 -12.81
C TYR A 76 7.61 4.55 -11.87
N TRP A 77 6.81 4.83 -10.85
CA TRP A 77 6.36 3.84 -9.89
C TRP A 77 4.89 4.10 -9.58
N GLY A 78 4.01 3.56 -10.42
CA GLY A 78 2.59 3.94 -10.40
C GLY A 78 1.71 3.02 -11.23
N MET A 79 0.49 3.46 -11.51
CA MET A 79 -0.51 2.66 -12.22
C MET A 79 -0.43 2.86 -13.73
N SER A 80 -0.67 1.80 -14.48
CA SER A 80 -0.85 1.87 -15.93
C SER A 80 -2.06 1.08 -16.39
N LYS A 81 -2.46 1.27 -17.65
CA LYS A 81 -3.52 0.45 -18.26
C LYS A 81 -3.22 -1.06 -18.24
N ARG A 82 -1.95 -1.46 -18.17
CA ARG A 82 -1.57 -2.87 -18.04
C ARG A 82 -1.95 -3.44 -16.68
N ASP A 83 -1.93 -2.62 -15.64
CA ASP A 83 -2.35 -3.03 -14.30
C ASP A 83 -3.88 -3.24 -14.26
N ILE A 84 -4.67 -2.42 -14.97
CA ILE A 84 -6.11 -2.66 -15.15
C ILE A 84 -6.36 -4.01 -15.86
N GLU A 85 -5.65 -4.25 -16.96
CA GLU A 85 -5.85 -5.45 -17.76
C GLU A 85 -5.50 -6.72 -16.96
N LEU A 86 -4.36 -6.73 -16.28
CA LEU A 86 -3.97 -7.84 -15.43
C LEU A 86 -4.90 -8.01 -14.22
N ALA A 87 -5.38 -6.92 -13.61
CA ALA A 87 -6.36 -6.97 -12.53
C ALA A 87 -7.64 -7.72 -12.95
N ARG A 88 -8.16 -7.39 -14.15
CA ARG A 88 -9.35 -8.05 -14.72
C ARG A 88 -9.13 -9.54 -14.94
N GLN A 89 -8.00 -9.91 -15.53
CA GLN A 89 -7.67 -11.31 -15.79
C GLN A 89 -7.58 -12.13 -14.50
N ILE A 90 -6.92 -11.58 -13.47
CA ILE A 90 -6.81 -12.22 -12.16
C ILE A 90 -8.18 -12.37 -11.49
N SER A 91 -9.00 -11.32 -11.50
CA SER A 91 -10.38 -11.36 -10.99
C SER A 91 -11.25 -12.37 -11.74
N ALA A 92 -11.08 -12.52 -13.05
CA ALA A 92 -11.79 -13.53 -13.84
C ALA A 92 -11.39 -14.95 -13.43
N VAL A 93 -10.09 -15.24 -13.32
CA VAL A 93 -9.59 -16.56 -12.87
C VAL A 93 -10.06 -16.90 -11.46
N ALA A 94 -10.03 -15.94 -10.52
CA ALA A 94 -10.53 -16.16 -9.17
C ALA A 94 -12.03 -16.53 -9.18
N ARG A 95 -12.83 -15.83 -10.00
CA ARG A 95 -14.26 -16.08 -10.16
C ARG A 95 -14.57 -17.45 -10.78
N GLU A 96 -13.81 -17.86 -11.79
CA GLU A 96 -13.92 -19.19 -12.41
C GLU A 96 -13.67 -20.32 -11.39
N GLN A 97 -12.77 -20.09 -10.43
CA GLN A 97 -12.49 -21.03 -9.34
C GLN A 97 -13.43 -20.88 -8.13
N GLY A 98 -14.39 -19.95 -8.17
CA GLY A 98 -15.30 -19.67 -7.07
C GLY A 98 -14.62 -19.07 -5.82
N VAL A 99 -13.45 -18.44 -5.99
CA VAL A 99 -12.72 -17.79 -4.90
C VAL A 99 -13.19 -16.33 -4.79
N PRO A 100 -13.87 -15.95 -3.71
CA PRO A 100 -14.36 -14.58 -3.55
C PRO A 100 -13.22 -13.62 -3.19
N ALA A 101 -13.24 -12.44 -3.79
CA ALA A 101 -12.45 -11.31 -3.31
C ALA A 101 -13.03 -10.75 -2.01
N ASP A 102 -12.19 -10.13 -1.20
CA ASP A 102 -12.57 -9.31 -0.06
C ASP A 102 -11.76 -8.01 -0.08
N PRO A 103 -12.29 -6.95 -0.74
CA PRO A 103 -11.61 -5.67 -0.84
C PRO A 103 -11.37 -4.98 0.50
N SER A 104 -12.07 -5.36 1.57
CA SER A 104 -11.91 -4.77 2.89
C SER A 104 -10.66 -5.26 3.63
N ALA A 105 -10.09 -6.38 3.19
CA ALA A 105 -9.00 -7.07 3.87
C ALA A 105 -7.59 -6.62 3.44
N VAL A 106 -7.48 -5.79 2.39
CA VAL A 106 -6.17 -5.25 1.98
C VAL A 106 -5.79 -4.06 2.84
N GLN A 107 -4.51 -3.97 3.21
CA GLN A 107 -3.90 -2.80 3.80
C GLN A 107 -2.39 -2.86 3.57
N ASN A 108 -1.71 -1.73 3.68
CA ASN A 108 -0.26 -1.71 3.76
C ASN A 108 0.21 -0.76 4.87
N LEU A 109 1.48 -0.85 5.21
CA LEU A 109 2.12 -0.04 6.22
C LEU A 109 3.28 0.73 5.59
N LEU A 110 3.36 2.00 5.94
CA LEU A 110 4.50 2.87 5.66
C LEU A 110 5.12 3.29 6.99
N VAL A 111 6.44 3.25 7.10
CA VAL A 111 7.16 3.81 8.25
C VAL A 111 7.62 5.21 7.86
N ILE A 112 7.40 6.19 8.73
CA ILE A 112 7.63 7.59 8.41
C ILE A 112 8.57 8.24 9.43
N PRO A 113 9.89 8.19 9.20
CA PRO A 113 10.85 9.00 9.94
C PRO A 113 10.79 10.47 9.48
N GLY A 114 10.50 11.37 10.42
CA GLY A 114 10.59 12.80 10.21
C GLY A 114 12.01 13.34 10.40
N ALA A 115 12.41 14.31 9.57
CA ALA A 115 13.68 15.00 9.67
C ALA A 115 13.61 16.42 9.09
N ARG A 116 14.45 17.33 9.60
CA ARG A 116 14.62 18.66 8.99
C ARG A 116 15.23 18.61 7.60
N VAL A 117 16.14 17.66 7.39
CA VAL A 117 16.83 17.43 6.13
C VAL A 117 16.87 15.92 5.89
N THR A 118 15.97 15.41 5.04
CA THR A 118 15.83 13.97 4.76
C THR A 118 17.13 13.37 4.21
N ALA A 119 17.84 14.12 3.36
CA ALA A 119 19.13 13.74 2.79
C ALA A 119 20.23 13.43 3.84
N GLU A 120 20.14 13.99 5.05
CA GLU A 120 21.10 13.71 6.14
C GLU A 120 20.82 12.38 6.85
N VAL A 121 19.57 11.90 6.84
CA VAL A 121 19.16 10.69 7.58
C VAL A 121 18.96 9.46 6.68
N MET A 122 18.55 9.64 5.43
CA MET A 122 18.28 8.53 4.51
C MET A 122 19.48 7.58 4.31
N PRO A 123 20.74 8.03 4.22
CA PRO A 123 21.89 7.12 4.08
C PRO A 123 22.00 6.11 5.24
N PHE A 124 21.65 6.52 6.47
CA PHE A 124 21.62 5.63 7.63
C PHE A 124 20.56 4.54 7.47
N TRP A 125 19.34 4.92 7.11
CA TRP A 125 18.23 3.98 6.94
C TRP A 125 18.44 3.03 5.77
N ARG A 126 18.99 3.52 4.66
CA ARG A 126 19.38 2.70 3.53
C ARG A 126 20.37 1.61 3.96
N ALA A 127 21.40 1.98 4.73
CA ALA A 127 22.43 1.06 5.18
C ALA A 127 21.89 0.00 6.17
N ILE A 128 21.03 0.39 7.11
CA ILE A 128 20.53 -0.54 8.14
C ILE A 128 19.42 -1.46 7.62
N LEU A 129 18.57 -0.98 6.71
CA LEU A 129 17.48 -1.76 6.13
C LEU A 129 17.94 -2.63 4.95
N GLY A 130 19.03 -2.23 4.27
CA GLY A 130 19.41 -2.82 2.99
C GLY A 130 18.41 -2.48 1.87
N TYR A 131 17.72 -1.35 2.00
CA TYR A 131 16.72 -0.88 1.06
C TYR A 131 17.32 -0.06 -0.08
N GLU A 132 16.52 0.18 -1.12
CA GLU A 132 16.88 0.99 -2.28
C GLU A 132 16.01 2.25 -2.38
N PRO A 133 16.54 3.36 -2.90
CA PRO A 133 15.73 4.52 -3.26
C PRO A 133 14.63 4.14 -4.24
N ARG A 134 13.41 4.60 -4.01
CA ARG A 134 12.32 4.44 -4.96
C ARG A 134 12.61 5.30 -6.20
N SER A 135 12.37 4.78 -7.41
CA SER A 135 12.87 5.42 -8.63
C SER A 135 12.20 6.75 -8.98
N ASP A 136 10.94 6.95 -8.61
CA ASP A 136 10.17 8.17 -8.83
C ASP A 136 10.32 9.22 -7.71
N SER A 137 10.80 8.82 -6.54
CA SER A 137 11.02 9.68 -5.37
C SER A 137 12.30 9.32 -4.59
N PRO A 138 13.47 9.31 -5.25
CA PRO A 138 14.71 8.76 -4.68
C PRO A 138 15.26 9.54 -3.48
N ASP A 139 14.83 10.80 -3.33
CA ASP A 139 15.22 11.71 -2.24
C ASP A 139 14.24 11.67 -1.05
N GLU A 140 13.18 10.86 -1.13
CA GLU A 140 12.11 10.80 -0.14
C GLU A 140 11.71 9.38 0.27
N ASP A 141 11.93 8.37 -0.58
CA ASP A 141 11.43 7.01 -0.34
C ASP A 141 12.53 5.95 -0.41
N LEU A 142 12.46 5.00 0.52
CA LEU A 142 13.21 3.75 0.51
C LEU A 142 12.25 2.55 0.46
N VAL A 143 12.54 1.60 -0.42
CA VAL A 143 11.74 0.39 -0.61
C VAL A 143 12.59 -0.87 -0.44
N ASP A 144 11.97 -1.92 0.10
CA ASP A 144 12.58 -3.25 0.12
C ASP A 144 12.72 -3.78 -1.32
N PRO A 145 13.94 -4.10 -1.79
CA PRO A 145 14.15 -4.67 -3.12
C PRO A 145 13.38 -5.98 -3.34
N ARG A 146 13.06 -6.71 -2.26
CA ARG A 146 12.25 -7.94 -2.28
C ARG A 146 10.76 -7.69 -2.09
N GLY A 147 10.36 -6.47 -1.72
CA GLY A 147 8.96 -6.09 -1.48
C GLY A 147 8.29 -6.83 -0.32
N LEU A 148 9.05 -7.29 0.67
CA LEU A 148 8.55 -8.02 1.84
C LEU A 148 8.25 -7.07 3.01
N GLY A 149 9.16 -6.12 3.26
CA GLY A 149 9.02 -5.14 4.32
C GLY A 149 8.21 -3.90 3.92
N PRO A 150 7.75 -3.10 4.91
CA PRO A 150 7.08 -1.83 4.65
C PRO A 150 8.05 -0.84 3.99
N GLY A 151 7.52 0.05 3.15
CA GLY A 151 8.28 1.19 2.64
C GLY A 151 8.59 2.19 3.73
N PHE A 152 9.61 3.03 3.49
CA PHE A 152 9.95 4.15 4.34
C PHE A 152 9.84 5.44 3.54
N TRP A 153 8.97 6.35 3.97
CA TRP A 153 8.88 7.70 3.42
C TRP A 153 9.41 8.69 4.45
N PHE A 154 10.28 9.60 4.03
CA PHE A 154 10.96 10.53 4.92
C PHE A 154 10.24 11.87 4.93
N GLU A 155 9.55 12.17 6.03
CA GLU A 155 8.78 13.40 6.19
C GLU A 155 9.71 14.60 6.44
N PRO A 156 9.71 15.64 5.59
CA PRO A 156 10.36 16.90 5.90
C PRO A 156 9.61 17.61 7.02
N MET A 157 10.33 18.00 8.08
CA MET A 157 9.76 18.68 9.24
C MET A 157 10.49 20.00 9.52
N ASP A 158 9.75 21.08 9.77
CA ASP A 158 10.36 22.37 10.16
C ASP A 158 11.02 22.31 11.54
N GLU A 159 10.38 21.65 12.50
CA GLU A 159 10.88 21.46 13.86
C GLU A 159 10.78 19.99 14.29
N PRO A 160 11.75 19.48 15.07
CA PRO A 160 11.58 18.20 15.74
C PRO A 160 10.33 18.22 16.61
N ARG A 161 9.66 17.07 16.75
CA ARG A 161 8.50 16.95 17.65
C ARG A 161 8.92 17.31 19.08
N ALA A 162 8.13 18.19 19.70
CA ALA A 162 8.51 18.93 20.91
C ALA A 162 8.70 18.07 22.17
N ASP A 163 8.18 16.84 22.18
CA ASP A 163 8.24 15.91 23.30
C ASP A 163 9.41 14.91 23.22
N GLY A 164 10.21 14.96 22.15
CA GLY A 164 11.32 14.02 21.93
C GLY A 164 10.85 12.57 21.71
N LEU A 165 9.54 12.33 21.63
CA LEU A 165 9.00 11.07 21.16
C LEU A 165 9.31 10.96 19.67
N GLY A 166 9.70 9.76 19.25
CA GLY A 166 10.37 9.51 17.98
C GLY A 166 9.73 10.26 16.83
N ALA A 167 10.56 10.91 16.01
CA ALA A 167 10.13 11.46 14.71
C ALA A 167 9.53 10.38 13.79
N ILE A 168 9.58 9.11 14.19
CA ILE A 168 9.05 7.98 13.45
C ILE A 168 7.61 7.73 13.87
N HIS A 169 6.71 7.78 12.91
CA HIS A 169 5.34 7.29 13.03
C HIS A 169 5.08 6.25 11.94
N VAL A 170 3.89 5.67 11.94
CA VAL A 170 3.45 4.76 10.88
C VAL A 170 2.23 5.31 10.17
N ALA A 171 2.13 5.12 8.87
CA ALA A 171 0.88 5.31 8.14
C ALA A 171 0.30 3.96 7.74
N VAL A 172 -0.93 3.71 8.18
CA VAL A 172 -1.71 2.53 7.85
C VAL A 172 -2.64 2.90 6.71
N TRP A 173 -2.32 2.42 5.50
CA TRP A 173 -3.16 2.66 4.33
C TRP A 173 -4.23 1.60 4.24
N VAL A 174 -5.48 2.06 4.16
CA VAL A 174 -6.67 1.21 4.09
C VAL A 174 -7.55 1.63 2.91
N PRO A 175 -8.43 0.74 2.42
CA PRO A 175 -9.51 1.12 1.53
C PRO A 175 -10.28 2.30 2.11
N SER A 176 -10.68 3.25 1.28
CA SER A 176 -11.32 4.49 1.75
C SER A 176 -12.61 4.21 2.53
N GLU A 177 -13.34 3.16 2.17
CA GLU A 177 -14.54 2.70 2.88
C GLU A 177 -14.26 2.16 4.29
N GLN A 178 -13.01 1.82 4.62
CA GLN A 178 -12.61 1.29 5.93
C GLN A 178 -12.00 2.35 6.85
N ALA A 179 -11.65 3.53 6.31
CA ALA A 179 -10.86 4.52 7.03
C ALA A 179 -11.56 5.05 8.28
N GLU A 180 -12.80 5.54 8.15
CA GLU A 180 -13.55 6.07 9.29
C GLU A 180 -13.80 5.01 10.36
N ALA A 181 -14.09 3.77 9.96
CA ALA A 181 -14.25 2.65 10.89
C ALA A 181 -12.95 2.36 11.66
N ARG A 182 -11.80 2.45 10.99
CA ARG A 182 -10.48 2.29 11.63
C ARG A 182 -10.18 3.41 12.62
N VAL A 183 -10.46 4.66 12.24
CA VAL A 183 -10.33 5.84 13.13
C VAL A 183 -11.21 5.66 14.37
N ALA A 184 -12.49 5.34 14.17
CA ALA A 184 -13.43 5.12 15.27
C ALA A 184 -13.00 3.99 16.20
N ALA A 185 -12.51 2.87 15.65
CA ALA A 185 -12.00 1.75 16.43
C ALA A 185 -10.77 2.13 17.28
N ALA A 186 -9.84 2.92 16.73
CA ALA A 186 -8.67 3.40 17.46
C ALA A 186 -9.05 4.35 18.60
N LEU A 187 -10.01 5.26 18.37
CA LEU A 187 -10.55 6.14 19.41
C LEU A 187 -11.26 5.35 20.52
N ALA A 188 -12.08 4.36 20.15
CA ALA A 188 -12.75 3.49 21.10
C ALA A 188 -11.77 2.66 21.96
N ALA A 189 -10.59 2.35 21.41
CA ALA A 189 -9.51 1.65 22.12
C ALA A 189 -8.69 2.57 23.05
N GLY A 190 -9.05 3.85 23.20
CA GLY A 190 -8.36 4.82 24.05
C GLY A 190 -7.33 5.67 23.32
N GLY A 191 -7.28 5.60 21.98
CA GLY A 191 -6.53 6.55 21.17
C GLY A 191 -7.17 7.95 21.19
N ARG A 192 -6.40 8.96 20.81
CA ARG A 192 -6.89 10.32 20.62
C ARG A 192 -6.62 10.80 19.20
N LEU A 193 -7.51 11.63 18.68
CA LEU A 193 -7.28 12.34 17.43
C LEU A 193 -6.28 13.48 17.68
N VAL A 194 -5.21 13.52 16.90
CA VAL A 194 -4.16 14.55 16.98
C VAL A 194 -4.43 15.63 15.94
N ARG A 195 -4.68 15.23 14.68
CA ARG A 195 -4.99 16.13 13.56
C ARG A 195 -5.91 15.42 12.54
N ASP A 196 -6.80 16.18 11.92
CA ASP A 196 -7.70 15.73 10.85
C ASP A 196 -7.85 16.77 9.72
N ASP A 197 -7.01 17.80 9.68
CA ASP A 197 -7.06 18.88 8.68
C ASP A 197 -6.90 18.38 7.22
N HIS A 198 -6.38 17.17 7.06
CA HIS A 198 -6.14 16.52 5.78
C HIS A 198 -7.13 15.37 5.49
N ALA A 199 -8.16 15.20 6.32
CA ALA A 199 -9.22 14.24 6.04
C ALA A 199 -9.95 14.61 4.73
N PRO A 200 -10.34 13.61 3.89
CA PRO A 200 -10.25 12.18 4.12
C PRO A 200 -8.96 11.52 3.61
N ALA A 201 -7.95 12.30 3.22
CA ALA A 201 -6.68 11.75 2.73
C ALA A 201 -5.90 11.06 3.87
N TRP A 202 -5.89 11.64 5.08
CA TRP A 202 -5.46 10.94 6.29
C TRP A 202 -5.94 11.61 7.59
N TRP A 203 -5.89 10.84 8.69
CA TRP A 203 -6.08 11.28 10.06
C TRP A 203 -4.89 10.85 10.89
N THR A 204 -4.35 11.74 11.72
CA THR A 204 -3.28 11.41 12.67
C THR A 204 -3.89 11.13 14.04
N LEU A 205 -3.65 9.94 14.57
CA LEU A 205 -4.03 9.52 15.91
C LEU A 205 -2.81 9.27 16.78
N ALA A 206 -2.99 9.28 18.09
CA ALA A 206 -1.96 8.85 19.03
C ALA A 206 -2.51 7.90 20.08
N ASP A 207 -1.68 6.92 20.47
CA ASP A 207 -1.95 6.04 21.61
C ASP A 207 -1.74 6.76 22.95
N ALA A 208 -1.95 6.05 24.06
CA ALA A 208 -1.78 6.60 25.41
C ALA A 208 -0.33 6.99 25.75
N ALA A 209 0.67 6.47 25.03
CA ALA A 209 2.08 6.80 25.20
C ALA A 209 2.52 7.98 24.32
N GLY A 210 1.66 8.42 23.39
CA GLY A 210 1.97 9.48 22.44
C GLY A 210 2.61 9.01 21.14
N ASN A 211 2.66 7.70 20.88
CA ASN A 211 3.09 7.21 19.58
C ASN A 211 2.02 7.54 18.55
N GLU A 212 2.41 8.22 17.48
CA GLU A 212 1.49 8.62 16.43
C GLU A 212 1.38 7.54 15.34
N ALA A 213 0.17 7.43 14.79
CA ALA A 213 -0.11 6.64 13.60
C ALA A 213 -1.16 7.35 12.74
N ASP A 214 -0.95 7.34 11.43
CA ASP A 214 -1.92 7.81 10.47
C ASP A 214 -2.83 6.68 10.00
N VAL A 215 -4.11 6.97 9.87
CA VAL A 215 -5.02 6.21 9.01
C VAL A 215 -5.09 6.96 7.68
N ALA A 216 -4.57 6.36 6.62
CA ALA A 216 -4.41 7.00 5.32
C ALA A 216 -5.26 6.34 4.23
N THR A 217 -5.70 7.14 3.26
CA THR A 217 -6.42 6.68 2.07
C THR A 217 -5.85 7.33 0.81
N THR A 218 -6.23 6.81 -0.34
CA THR A 218 -5.93 7.45 -1.63
C THR A 218 -6.90 8.57 -2.01
N MET A 219 -7.89 8.90 -1.16
CA MET A 219 -8.83 9.97 -1.46
C MET A 219 -8.11 11.32 -1.52
N GLY A 220 -8.41 12.11 -2.56
CA GLY A 220 -7.77 13.41 -2.78
C GLY A 220 -6.31 13.33 -3.24
N ARG A 221 -5.83 12.13 -3.62
CA ARG A 221 -4.51 11.90 -4.20
C ARG A 221 -4.70 11.36 -5.62
N ASP A 222 -4.40 12.17 -6.64
CA ASP A 222 -4.41 11.78 -8.07
C ASP A 222 -3.03 11.95 -8.69
#